data_AF-A0A519GJ54-F1
#
_entry.id   AF-A0A519GJ54-F1
#
_cell.length_a   1.000
_cell.length_b   1.000
_cell.length_c   1.000
_cell.angle_alpha   90.00
_cell.angle_beta   90.00
_cell.angle_gamma   90.00
#
_symmetry.space_group_name_H-M   'P 1'
#
loop_
_entity.id
_entity.type
_entity.pdbx_description
1 polymer ?
#
loop_
_entity_poly.entity_id
_entity_poly.type
_entity_poly.pdbx_seq_one_letter_code
_entity_poly.pdbx_strand_id
1 'polypeptide(L)'
;ALFRGAGLLCIDEFELDDPGDTMVMTRLLGELVPTGTRLAATSNTPPNALGEGRFAAQDFLREIHAMAASFQTIRIDGTDYRQRAVDGHAIALTDEAYARALSDAGQAVTDDAFGDLIGHLATVHPSRYIRLIEGLTAIGLRDVGTLQDQSAALRFVAFVDRAYDAQLPIRATGTPLDEVFSDDMLAGGYRKKYLRAISRLVALTHS
;
A
#
# COMPACT_ATOMS: atom_id res chain seq x y z
N ALA A 1 17.56 -21.34 -11.69
CA ALA A 1 16.20 -20.78 -11.82
C ALA A 1 15.61 -20.68 -10.42
N LEU A 2 15.27 -19.47 -9.98
CA LEU A 2 15.05 -19.09 -8.56
C LEU A 2 14.07 -19.98 -7.78
N PHE A 3 13.11 -20.62 -8.46
CA PHE A 3 12.05 -21.41 -7.81
C PHE A 3 12.11 -22.93 -8.06
N ARG A 4 13.09 -23.42 -8.85
CA ARG A 4 13.19 -24.86 -9.14
C ARG A 4 13.60 -25.63 -7.87
N GLY A 5 12.79 -26.61 -7.48
CA GLY A 5 12.98 -27.42 -6.27
C GLY A 5 12.21 -26.93 -5.04
N ALA A 6 11.43 -25.85 -5.16
CA ALA A 6 10.53 -25.42 -4.08
C ALA A 6 9.39 -26.44 -3.88
N GLY A 7 9.12 -26.81 -2.63
CA GLY A 7 7.99 -27.69 -2.29
C GLY A 7 6.64 -26.96 -2.14
N LEU A 8 6.69 -25.64 -1.94
CA LEU A 8 5.54 -24.75 -1.78
C LEU A 8 5.93 -23.34 -2.25
N LEU A 9 5.07 -22.71 -3.05
CA LEU A 9 5.13 -21.30 -3.42
C LEU A 9 3.88 -20.60 -2.88
N CYS A 10 4.08 -19.59 -2.02
CA CYS A 10 3.01 -18.75 -1.49
C CYS A 10 3.02 -17.39 -2.19
N ILE A 11 1.89 -17.00 -2.77
CA ILE A 11 1.72 -15.72 -3.44
C ILE A 11 0.72 -14.90 -2.64
N ASP A 12 1.17 -13.76 -2.12
CA ASP A 12 0.27 -12.82 -1.43
C ASP A 12 -0.31 -11.82 -2.43
N GLU A 13 -1.53 -11.35 -2.18
CA GLU A 13 -2.26 -10.36 -2.99
C GLU A 13 -2.25 -10.70 -4.49
N PHE A 14 -2.65 -11.93 -4.83
CA PHE A 14 -2.72 -12.42 -6.21
C PHE A 14 -3.80 -11.69 -7.01
N GLU A 15 -3.37 -10.81 -7.90
CA GLU A 15 -4.22 -10.04 -8.82
C GLU A 15 -3.64 -10.12 -10.25
N LEU A 16 -4.52 -10.15 -11.25
CA LEU A 16 -4.16 -10.16 -12.67
C LEU A 16 -4.75 -8.90 -13.33
N ASP A 17 -3.93 -7.86 -13.41
CA ASP A 17 -4.37 -6.54 -13.89
C ASP A 17 -4.13 -6.31 -15.39
N ASP A 18 -3.20 -7.03 -16.01
CA ASP A 18 -2.91 -6.92 -17.43
C ASP A 18 -2.53 -8.26 -18.11
N PRO A 19 -2.58 -8.32 -19.46
CA PRO A 19 -2.25 -9.53 -20.21
C PRO A 19 -0.81 -10.03 -20.03
N GLY A 20 0.15 -9.13 -19.86
CA GLY A 20 1.56 -9.47 -19.66
C GLY A 20 1.77 -10.20 -18.34
N ASP A 21 1.19 -9.67 -17.25
CA ASP A 21 1.22 -10.32 -15.94
C ASP A 21 0.56 -11.70 -15.98
N THR A 22 -0.58 -11.80 -16.67
CA THR A 22 -1.29 -13.08 -16.85
C THR A 22 -0.43 -14.11 -17.58
N MET A 23 0.26 -13.71 -18.65
CA MET A 23 1.15 -14.61 -19.39
C MET A 23 2.36 -15.04 -18.57
N VAL A 24 3.01 -14.12 -17.86
CA VAL A 24 4.16 -14.42 -17.00
C VAL A 24 3.74 -15.40 -15.91
N MET A 25 2.60 -15.14 -15.27
CA MET A 25 2.13 -15.96 -14.16
C MET A 25 1.70 -17.35 -14.63
N THR A 26 0.91 -17.43 -15.71
CA THR A 26 0.48 -18.71 -16.29
C THR A 26 1.68 -19.58 -16.67
N ARG A 27 2.71 -18.98 -17.27
CA ARG A 27 3.95 -19.70 -17.62
C ARG A 27 4.70 -20.16 -16.38
N LEU A 28 4.88 -19.29 -15.39
CA LEU A 28 5.57 -19.63 -14.14
C LEU A 28 4.91 -20.82 -13.44
N LEU A 29 3.59 -20.77 -13.28
CA LEU A 29 2.83 -21.84 -12.63
C LEU A 29 2.85 -23.13 -13.47
N GLY A 30 2.70 -23.00 -14.79
CA GLY A 30 2.80 -24.12 -15.73
C GLY A 30 4.16 -24.83 -15.73
N GLU A 31 5.26 -24.12 -15.43
CA GLU A 31 6.59 -24.73 -15.29
C GLU A 31 6.84 -25.32 -13.90
N LEU A 32 6.21 -24.80 -12.84
CA LEU A 32 6.47 -25.23 -11.45
C LEU A 32 5.55 -26.34 -10.94
N VAL A 33 4.27 -26.34 -11.31
CA VAL A 33 3.31 -27.36 -10.86
C VAL A 33 3.73 -28.78 -11.29
N PRO A 34 4.19 -29.02 -12.54
CA PRO A 34 4.64 -30.35 -12.96
C PRO A 34 5.87 -30.86 -12.19
N THR A 35 6.65 -29.98 -11.55
CA THR A 35 7.81 -30.38 -10.74
C THR A 35 7.43 -30.77 -9.32
N GLY A 36 6.15 -30.84 -8.98
CA GLY A 36 5.65 -31.15 -7.64
C GLY A 36 5.57 -29.95 -6.70
N THR A 37 5.77 -28.73 -7.22
CA THR A 37 5.62 -27.50 -6.44
C THR A 37 4.15 -27.28 -6.11
N ARG A 38 3.81 -27.17 -4.82
CA ARG A 38 2.45 -26.78 -4.38
C ARG A 38 2.30 -25.27 -4.39
N LEU A 39 1.08 -24.78 -4.57
CA LEU A 39 0.77 -23.36 -4.63
C LEU A 39 -0.21 -22.97 -3.52
N ALA A 40 -0.01 -21.80 -2.93
CA ALA A 40 -0.98 -21.13 -2.07
C ALA A 40 -1.06 -19.66 -2.49
N ALA A 41 -2.26 -19.11 -2.61
CA ALA A 41 -2.47 -17.72 -2.98
C ALA A 41 -3.56 -17.07 -2.13
N THR A 42 -3.37 -15.80 -1.77
CA THR A 42 -4.43 -14.94 -1.23
C THR A 42 -4.92 -14.01 -2.35
N SER A 43 -6.21 -13.73 -2.43
CA SER A 43 -6.74 -12.75 -3.39
C SER A 43 -8.00 -12.10 -2.84
N ASN A 44 -8.16 -10.81 -3.12
CA ASN A 44 -9.40 -10.07 -2.86
C ASN A 44 -10.44 -10.29 -3.96
N THR A 45 -10.03 -10.86 -5.08
CA THR A 45 -10.88 -11.09 -6.25
C THR A 45 -11.15 -12.60 -6.35
N PRO A 46 -12.42 -13.04 -6.40
CA PRO A 46 -12.70 -14.45 -6.55
C PRO A 46 -12.19 -14.96 -7.91
N PRO A 47 -11.82 -16.24 -8.03
CA PRO A 47 -11.16 -16.74 -9.24
C PRO A 47 -11.94 -16.55 -10.54
N ASN A 48 -13.28 -16.56 -10.46
CA ASN A 48 -14.18 -16.34 -11.59
C ASN A 48 -14.31 -14.86 -12.00
N ALA A 49 -13.84 -13.92 -11.19
CA ALA A 49 -13.82 -12.49 -11.46
C ALA A 49 -12.40 -11.96 -11.76
N LEU A 50 -11.41 -12.86 -11.84
CA LEU A 50 -10.05 -12.49 -12.25
C LEU A 50 -10.10 -11.93 -13.68
N GLY A 51 -9.57 -10.71 -13.86
CA GLY A 51 -9.62 -9.97 -15.13
C GLY A 51 -10.92 -9.19 -15.38
N GLU A 52 -11.91 -9.22 -14.49
CA GLU A 52 -13.15 -8.47 -14.67
C GLU A 52 -12.87 -6.95 -14.71
N GLY A 53 -13.41 -6.27 -15.74
CA GLY A 53 -13.23 -4.82 -15.93
C GLY A 53 -11.83 -4.41 -16.43
N ARG A 54 -11.04 -5.32 -16.99
CA ARG A 54 -9.70 -5.03 -17.53
C ARG A 54 -9.65 -5.14 -19.06
N PHE A 55 -8.73 -4.39 -19.67
CA PHE A 55 -8.55 -4.31 -21.11
C PHE A 55 -8.13 -5.68 -21.68
N ALA A 56 -8.83 -6.15 -22.72
CA ALA A 56 -8.58 -7.43 -23.39
C ALA A 56 -8.70 -8.69 -22.50
N ALA A 57 -9.29 -8.62 -21.31
CA ALA A 57 -9.43 -9.78 -20.42
C ALA A 57 -10.13 -10.98 -21.11
N GLN A 58 -11.10 -10.70 -22.01
CA GLN A 58 -11.78 -11.72 -22.81
C GLN A 58 -10.84 -12.62 -23.61
N ASP A 59 -9.73 -12.07 -24.11
CA ASP A 59 -8.76 -12.80 -24.92
C ASP A 59 -7.93 -13.80 -24.10
N PHE A 60 -7.96 -13.67 -22.75
CA PHE A 60 -7.17 -14.47 -21.81
C PHE A 60 -8.02 -15.18 -20.75
N LEU A 61 -9.36 -15.10 -20.84
CA LEU A 61 -10.27 -15.75 -19.89
C LEU A 61 -10.02 -17.26 -19.80
N ARG A 62 -9.63 -17.89 -20.91
CA ARG A 62 -9.34 -19.33 -20.94
C ARG A 62 -8.12 -19.67 -20.07
N GLU A 63 -7.06 -18.89 -20.17
CA GLU A 63 -5.82 -19.04 -19.42
C GLU A 63 -6.06 -18.76 -17.93
N ILE A 64 -6.81 -17.71 -17.62
CA ILE A 64 -7.24 -17.37 -16.26
C ILE A 64 -8.04 -18.53 -15.65
N HIS A 65 -9.01 -19.09 -16.38
CA HIS A 65 -9.81 -20.22 -15.92
C HIS A 65 -8.98 -21.49 -15.73
N ALA A 66 -8.08 -21.80 -16.65
CA ALA A 66 -7.19 -22.97 -16.53
C ALA A 66 -6.27 -22.86 -15.32
N MET A 67 -5.76 -21.66 -15.06
CA MET A 67 -4.96 -21.37 -13.87
C MET A 67 -5.81 -21.48 -12.59
N ALA A 68 -6.98 -20.83 -12.56
CA ALA A 68 -7.90 -20.87 -11.42
C ALA A 68 -8.32 -22.30 -11.05
N ALA A 69 -8.50 -23.18 -12.05
CA ALA A 69 -8.83 -24.59 -11.85
C ALA A 69 -7.71 -25.39 -11.13
N SER A 70 -6.49 -24.86 -11.09
CA SER A 70 -5.37 -25.46 -10.35
C SER A 70 -5.42 -25.15 -8.84
N PHE A 71 -6.34 -24.29 -8.40
CA PHE A 71 -6.50 -23.91 -7.00
C PHE A 71 -7.78 -24.47 -6.40
N GLN A 72 -7.68 -24.99 -5.18
CA GLN A 72 -8.85 -25.15 -4.32
C GLN A 72 -9.16 -23.79 -3.68
N THR A 73 -10.32 -23.22 -4.00
CA THR A 73 -10.73 -21.93 -3.43
C THR A 73 -11.25 -22.11 -2.02
N ILE A 74 -10.66 -21.40 -1.07
CA ILE A 74 -11.16 -21.28 0.29
C ILE A 74 -11.59 -19.83 0.49
N ARG A 75 -12.89 -19.61 0.67
CA ARG A 75 -13.42 -18.29 0.97
C ARG A 75 -13.21 -17.99 2.44
N ILE A 76 -12.51 -16.90 2.73
CA ILE A 76 -12.35 -16.39 4.09
C ILE A 76 -13.36 -15.26 4.24
N ASP A 77 -14.47 -15.55 4.90
CA ASP A 77 -15.43 -14.54 5.34
C ASP A 77 -15.10 -14.13 6.78
N GLY A 78 -15.31 -12.86 7.12
CA GLY A 78 -15.05 -12.38 8.47
C GLY A 78 -15.07 -10.87 8.57
N THR A 79 -15.08 -10.38 9.80
CA THR A 79 -14.86 -8.97 10.08
C THR A 79 -13.46 -8.59 9.63
N ASP A 80 -13.34 -7.51 8.85
CA ASP A 80 -12.05 -6.96 8.50
C ASP A 80 -11.38 -6.44 9.78
N TYR A 81 -10.36 -7.15 10.26
CA TYR A 81 -9.62 -6.75 11.46
C TYR A 81 -8.83 -5.45 11.24
N ARG A 82 -8.60 -5.04 9.98
CA ARG A 82 -8.02 -3.71 9.67
C ARG A 82 -8.95 -2.59 10.09
N GLN A 83 -10.26 -2.82 10.08
CA GLN A 83 -11.28 -1.80 10.33
C GLN A 83 -11.29 -1.29 11.78
N ARG A 84 -10.78 -2.06 12.74
CA ARG A 84 -10.64 -1.60 14.14
C ARG A 84 -9.60 -0.48 14.31
N ALA A 85 -8.69 -0.29 13.34
CA ALA A 85 -7.73 0.81 13.36
C ALA A 85 -8.30 2.10 12.73
N VAL A 86 -9.51 2.07 12.17
CA VAL A 86 -10.15 3.25 11.54
C VAL A 86 -10.88 4.12 12.56
N ASP A 87 -11.14 3.63 13.78
CA ASP A 87 -11.83 4.39 14.84
C ASP A 87 -10.91 5.38 15.59
N GLY A 88 -9.77 5.76 15.01
CA GLY A 88 -8.80 6.68 15.62
C GLY A 88 -8.61 7.95 14.80
N HIS A 89 -8.42 9.07 15.48
CA HIS A 89 -8.00 10.33 14.87
C HIS A 89 -6.47 10.43 14.88
N ALA A 90 -5.89 11.00 13.82
CA ALA A 90 -4.46 11.24 13.77
C ALA A 90 -4.10 12.38 14.73
N ILE A 91 -2.96 12.28 15.39
CA ILE A 91 -2.52 13.31 16.33
C ILE A 91 -1.86 14.45 15.55
N ALA A 92 -2.50 15.63 15.57
CA ALA A 92 -1.88 16.89 15.19
C ALA A 92 -1.34 17.58 16.46
N LEU A 93 -0.03 17.86 16.48
CA LEU A 93 0.67 18.47 17.60
C LEU A 93 0.65 20.01 17.48
N THR A 94 0.78 20.67 18.62
CA THR A 94 1.19 22.08 18.63
C THR A 94 2.68 22.18 18.30
N ASP A 95 3.15 23.36 17.88
CA ASP A 95 4.55 23.57 17.52
C ASP A 95 5.51 23.23 18.66
N GLU A 96 5.14 23.53 19.92
CA GLU A 96 5.95 23.18 21.09
C GLU A 96 6.00 21.67 21.33
N ALA A 97 4.85 20.98 21.20
CA ALA A 97 4.77 19.53 21.38
C ALA A 97 5.49 18.79 20.25
N TYR A 98 5.42 19.31 19.03
CA TYR A 98 6.13 18.82 17.86
C TYR A 98 7.64 18.92 18.03
N ALA A 99 8.16 20.11 18.39
CA ALA A 99 9.58 20.31 18.62
C ALA A 99 10.13 19.37 19.71
N ARG A 100 9.35 19.17 20.78
CA ARG A 100 9.70 18.23 21.84
C ARG A 100 9.71 16.78 21.34
N ALA A 101 8.67 16.37 20.61
CA ALA A 101 8.56 15.02 20.09
C ALA A 101 9.69 14.66 19.11
N LEU A 102 10.12 15.61 18.27
CA LEU A 102 11.28 15.41 17.39
C LEU A 102 12.59 15.32 18.18
N SER A 103 12.78 16.17 19.18
CA SER A 103 13.96 16.11 20.04
C SER A 103 14.05 14.78 20.78
N ASP A 104 12.93 14.24 21.25
CA ASP A 104 12.86 12.97 21.97
C ASP A 104 13.10 11.76 21.04
N ALA A 105 12.76 11.87 19.75
CA ALA A 105 12.93 10.83 18.74
C ALA A 105 14.39 10.66 18.25
N GLY A 106 15.31 11.53 18.68
CA GLY A 106 16.75 11.39 18.45
C GLY A 106 17.27 12.17 17.24
N GLN A 107 18.45 11.79 16.73
CA GLN A 107 19.17 12.56 15.71
C GLN A 107 18.84 12.19 14.25
N ALA A 108 18.20 11.04 14.02
CA ALA A 108 17.87 10.55 12.68
C ALA A 108 16.41 10.83 12.34
N VAL A 109 15.98 12.08 12.51
CA VAL A 109 14.61 12.52 12.23
C VAL A 109 14.60 13.52 11.10
N THR A 110 13.52 13.55 10.32
CA THR A 110 13.28 14.67 9.40
C THR A 110 12.43 15.74 10.04
N ASP A 111 12.49 16.94 9.49
CA ASP A 111 11.70 18.09 9.92
C ASP A 111 11.36 18.93 8.69
N ASP A 112 10.41 18.43 7.90
CA ASP A 112 10.07 18.94 6.59
C ASP A 112 8.74 19.70 6.61
N ALA A 113 8.59 20.74 5.78
CA ALA A 113 7.25 21.26 5.49
C ALA A 113 6.50 20.26 4.62
N PHE A 114 5.21 20.06 4.89
CA PHE A 114 4.39 19.09 4.16
C PHE A 114 4.37 19.37 2.65
N GLY A 115 4.24 20.63 2.25
CA GLY A 115 4.29 21.03 0.84
C GLY A 115 5.61 20.67 0.15
N ASP A 116 6.74 20.78 0.84
CA ASP A 116 8.06 20.45 0.30
C ASP A 116 8.22 18.95 0.10
N LEU A 117 7.74 18.13 1.05
CA LEU A 117 7.68 16.69 0.87
C LEU A 117 6.85 16.32 -0.37
N ILE A 118 5.64 16.88 -0.48
CA ILE A 118 4.75 16.58 -1.62
C ILE A 118 5.39 17.00 -2.95
N GLY A 119 6.04 18.17 -2.99
CA GLY A 119 6.81 18.62 -4.15
C GLY A 119 7.97 17.67 -4.47
N HIS A 120 8.72 17.22 -3.46
CA HIS A 120 9.83 16.30 -3.63
C HIS A 120 9.38 14.93 -4.15
N LEU A 121 8.29 14.38 -3.61
CA LEU A 121 7.72 13.10 -4.06
C LEU A 121 7.34 13.13 -5.55
N ALA A 122 6.96 14.28 -6.09
CA ALA A 122 6.67 14.43 -7.53
C ALA A 122 7.92 14.28 -8.42
N THR A 123 9.12 14.50 -7.87
CA THR A 123 10.39 14.40 -8.61
C THR A 123 11.04 13.02 -8.54
N VAL A 124 10.58 12.17 -7.63
CA VAL A 124 11.17 10.85 -7.35
C VAL A 124 10.19 9.75 -7.70
N HIS A 125 10.66 8.73 -8.45
CA HIS A 125 9.84 7.57 -8.75
C HIS A 125 9.46 6.80 -7.46
N PRO A 126 8.20 6.38 -7.27
CA PRO A 126 7.73 5.76 -6.02
C PRO A 126 8.53 4.55 -5.54
N SER A 127 9.13 3.77 -6.45
CA SER A 127 10.00 2.64 -6.08
C SER A 127 11.26 3.04 -5.29
N ARG A 128 11.60 4.33 -5.24
CA ARG A 128 12.76 4.87 -4.51
C ARG A 128 12.40 5.51 -3.18
N TYR A 129 11.12 5.62 -2.81
CA TYR A 129 10.71 6.25 -1.54
C TYR A 129 11.28 5.55 -0.31
N ILE A 130 11.54 4.23 -0.39
CA ILE A 130 12.22 3.50 0.68
C ILE A 130 13.58 4.09 1.04
N ARG A 131 14.31 4.65 0.06
CA ARG A 131 15.62 5.28 0.29
C ARG A 131 15.51 6.65 0.96
N LEU A 132 14.35 7.31 0.86
CA LEU A 132 14.12 8.60 1.52
C LEU A 132 13.99 8.44 3.03
N ILE A 133 13.56 7.26 3.48
CA ILE A 133 13.29 6.99 4.90
C ILE A 133 14.31 6.05 5.54
N GLU A 134 15.32 5.62 4.79
CA GLU A 134 16.31 4.66 5.25
C GLU A 134 17.17 5.27 6.37
N GLY A 135 17.25 4.57 7.50
CA GLY A 135 18.02 5.01 8.67
C GLY A 135 17.34 6.06 9.54
N LEU A 136 16.10 6.47 9.22
CA LEU A 136 15.33 7.38 10.06
C LEU A 136 14.71 6.66 11.27
N THR A 137 14.53 7.40 12.36
CA THR A 137 13.81 6.97 13.57
C THR A 137 12.43 7.62 13.72
N ALA A 138 12.19 8.76 13.07
CA ALA A 138 10.87 9.37 12.93
C ALA A 138 10.83 10.34 11.73
N ILE A 139 9.61 10.65 11.27
CA ILE A 139 9.33 11.69 10.26
C ILE A 139 8.65 12.87 10.94
N GLY A 140 9.17 14.07 10.75
CA GLY A 140 8.53 15.33 11.13
C GLY A 140 7.91 16.03 9.93
N LEU A 141 6.61 16.35 10.02
CA LEU A 141 5.87 17.10 8.99
C LEU A 141 5.24 18.37 9.59
N ARG A 142 5.72 19.53 9.19
CA ARG A 142 5.13 20.82 9.55
C ARG A 142 4.05 21.23 8.55
N ASP A 143 3.08 22.00 9.03
CA ASP A 143 2.10 22.69 8.19
C ASP A 143 1.33 21.74 7.25
N VAL A 144 0.90 20.59 7.78
CA VAL A 144 0.08 19.64 7.01
C VAL A 144 -1.21 20.34 6.57
N GLY A 145 -1.55 20.16 5.30
CA GLY A 145 -2.76 20.69 4.69
C GLY A 145 -3.40 19.68 3.74
N THR A 146 -4.65 19.91 3.39
CA THR A 146 -5.41 19.00 2.53
C THR A 146 -4.90 18.98 1.10
N LEU A 147 -4.68 17.78 0.57
CA LEU A 147 -4.28 17.55 -0.82
C LEU A 147 -5.48 17.72 -1.76
N GLN A 148 -5.27 18.50 -2.82
CA GLN A 148 -6.28 18.79 -3.85
C GLN A 148 -5.97 18.08 -5.19
N ASP A 149 -4.72 17.67 -5.41
CA ASP A 149 -4.30 16.97 -6.61
C ASP A 149 -4.25 15.45 -6.39
N GLN A 150 -4.97 14.70 -7.25
CA GLN A 150 -5.04 13.25 -7.16
C GLN A 150 -3.67 12.58 -7.35
N SER A 151 -2.81 13.15 -8.21
CA SER A 151 -1.49 12.55 -8.47
C SER A 151 -0.57 12.72 -7.25
N ALA A 152 -0.59 13.88 -6.60
CA ALA A 152 0.07 14.13 -5.34
C ALA A 152 -0.43 13.20 -4.23
N ALA A 153 -1.76 13.04 -4.11
CA ALA A 153 -2.37 12.13 -3.15
C ALA A 153 -1.91 10.68 -3.32
N LEU A 154 -1.90 10.16 -4.56
CA LEU A 154 -1.45 8.79 -4.82
C LEU A 154 0.05 8.58 -4.57
N ARG A 155 0.88 9.60 -4.82
CA ARG A 155 2.30 9.57 -4.43
C ARG A 155 2.47 9.57 -2.92
N PHE A 156 1.70 10.39 -2.21
CA PHE A 156 1.70 10.42 -0.76
C PHE A 156 1.25 9.08 -0.17
N VAL A 157 0.21 8.45 -0.71
CA VAL A 157 -0.18 7.07 -0.35
C VAL A 157 1.00 6.11 -0.48
N ALA A 158 1.70 6.10 -1.62
CA ALA A 158 2.86 5.22 -1.80
C ALA A 158 4.00 5.50 -0.81
N PHE A 159 4.19 6.75 -0.41
CA PHE A 159 5.15 7.12 0.64
C PHE A 159 4.72 6.62 2.02
N VAL A 160 3.44 6.84 2.40
CA VAL A 160 2.86 6.35 3.67
C VAL A 160 3.00 4.84 3.79
N ASP A 161 2.82 4.11 2.69
CA ASP A 161 3.00 2.66 2.66
C ASP A 161 4.43 2.27 3.06
N ARG A 162 5.45 2.98 2.55
CA ARG A 162 6.85 2.72 2.93
C ARG A 162 7.11 3.07 4.40
N ALA A 163 6.60 4.22 4.87
CA ALA A 163 6.75 4.63 6.26
C ALA A 163 6.09 3.62 7.22
N TYR A 164 4.91 3.11 6.87
CA TYR A 164 4.18 2.12 7.65
C TYR A 164 4.89 0.76 7.67
N ASP A 165 5.36 0.28 6.51
CA ASP A 165 6.10 -0.98 6.41
C ASP A 165 7.40 -0.93 7.23
N ALA A 166 8.03 0.25 7.32
CA ALA A 166 9.20 0.52 8.16
C ALA A 166 8.88 0.79 9.64
N GLN A 167 7.59 0.83 10.02
CA GLN A 167 7.11 1.21 11.36
C GLN A 167 7.67 2.55 11.84
N LEU A 168 7.75 3.53 10.93
CA LEU A 168 8.39 4.81 11.18
C LEU A 168 7.38 5.84 11.73
N PRO A 169 7.48 6.25 13.01
CA PRO A 169 6.54 7.20 13.59
C PRO A 169 6.50 8.52 12.84
N ILE A 170 5.30 9.11 12.75
CA ILE A 170 5.10 10.45 12.16
C ILE A 170 4.69 11.41 13.28
N ARG A 171 5.35 12.57 13.34
CA ARG A 171 4.96 13.73 14.14
C ARG A 171 4.55 14.83 13.19
N ALA A 172 3.40 15.44 13.41
CA ALA A 172 2.86 16.42 12.47
C ALA A 172 2.19 17.60 13.16
N THR A 173 2.24 18.77 12.53
CA THR A 173 1.44 19.97 12.88
C THR A 173 0.50 20.33 11.73
N GLY A 174 -0.49 21.18 12.00
CA GLY A 174 -1.48 21.61 11.00
C GLY A 174 -2.72 20.70 10.99
N THR A 175 -3.23 20.38 9.80
CA THR A 175 -4.38 19.50 9.63
C THR A 175 -4.06 18.07 10.07
N PRO A 176 -4.93 17.39 10.84
CA PRO A 176 -4.77 15.98 11.15
C PRO A 176 -4.58 15.13 9.89
N LEU A 177 -3.65 14.16 9.95
CA LEU A 177 -3.29 13.35 8.78
C LEU A 177 -4.42 12.43 8.30
N ASP A 178 -5.44 12.15 9.13
CA ASP A 178 -6.67 11.47 8.72
C ASP A 178 -7.59 12.34 7.85
N GLU A 179 -7.39 13.67 7.84
CA GLU A 179 -8.14 14.66 7.06
C GLU A 179 -7.34 15.21 5.86
N VAL A 180 -6.20 14.59 5.53
CA VAL A 180 -5.30 15.06 4.46
C VAL A 180 -5.85 14.87 3.05
N PHE A 181 -6.80 13.95 2.84
CA PHE A 181 -7.45 13.70 1.56
C PHE A 181 -8.80 14.42 1.49
N SER A 182 -9.08 15.12 0.40
CA SER A 182 -10.36 15.84 0.25
C SER A 182 -11.57 14.90 0.10
N ASP A 183 -12.76 15.42 0.40
CA ASP A 183 -14.02 14.67 0.28
C ASP A 183 -14.25 14.13 -1.15
N ASP A 184 -13.89 14.91 -2.17
CA ASP A 184 -13.96 14.51 -3.58
C ASP A 184 -13.09 13.27 -3.86
N MET A 185 -11.89 13.21 -3.25
CA MET A 185 -11.01 12.05 -3.37
C MET A 185 -11.60 10.82 -2.67
N LEU A 186 -12.22 11.01 -1.50
CA LEU A 186 -12.87 9.94 -0.74
C LEU A 186 -14.15 9.44 -1.41
N ALA A 187 -14.80 10.26 -2.24
CA ALA A 187 -15.92 9.86 -3.10
C ALA A 187 -15.46 9.23 -4.45
N GLY A 188 -14.16 9.32 -4.77
CA GLY A 188 -13.61 8.91 -6.07
C GLY A 188 -13.20 7.44 -6.18
N GLY A 189 -12.71 7.06 -7.37
CA GLY A 189 -12.34 5.67 -7.70
C GLY A 189 -11.18 5.08 -6.89
N TYR A 190 -10.37 5.93 -6.24
CA TYR A 190 -9.24 5.51 -5.39
C TYR A 190 -9.57 5.48 -3.89
N ARG A 191 -10.84 5.65 -3.50
CA ARG A 191 -11.32 5.65 -2.10
C ARG A 191 -10.66 4.60 -1.20
N LYS A 192 -10.57 3.35 -1.66
CA LYS A 192 -9.96 2.25 -0.89
C LYS A 192 -8.49 2.52 -0.53
N LYS A 193 -7.72 3.13 -1.45
CA LYS A 193 -6.31 3.48 -1.23
C LYS A 193 -6.18 4.59 -0.19
N TYR A 194 -7.02 5.62 -0.26
CA TYR A 194 -7.01 6.73 0.70
C TYR A 194 -7.41 6.27 2.11
N LEU A 195 -8.48 5.49 2.25
CA LEU A 195 -8.89 4.96 3.56
C LEU A 195 -7.81 4.04 4.17
N ARG A 196 -7.13 3.24 3.35
CA ARG A 196 -5.98 2.43 3.80
C ARG A 196 -4.83 3.32 4.29
N ALA A 197 -4.50 4.39 3.56
CA ALA A 197 -3.47 5.32 3.96
C ALA A 197 -3.84 6.08 5.24
N ILE A 198 -5.09 6.52 5.40
CA ILE A 198 -5.60 7.15 6.63
C ILE A 198 -5.38 6.24 7.84
N SER A 199 -5.79 4.98 7.77
CA SER A 199 -5.61 4.03 8.87
C SER A 199 -4.12 3.86 9.26
N ARG A 200 -3.23 3.84 8.26
CA ARG A 200 -1.78 3.78 8.49
C ARG A 200 -1.25 5.06 9.13
N LEU A 201 -1.68 6.23 8.64
CA LEU A 201 -1.29 7.53 9.19
C LEU A 201 -1.71 7.67 10.66
N VAL A 202 -2.95 7.29 10.99
CA VAL A 202 -3.42 7.24 12.37
C VAL A 202 -2.48 6.38 13.21
N ALA A 203 -2.20 5.14 12.81
CA ALA A 203 -1.29 4.27 13.54
C ALA A 203 0.12 4.87 13.75
N LEU A 204 0.69 5.50 12.72
CA LEU A 204 2.04 6.09 12.79
C LEU A 204 2.12 7.34 13.66
N THR A 205 0.99 8.04 13.88
CA THR A 205 0.95 9.15 14.84
C THR A 205 0.85 8.71 16.31
N HIS A 206 0.39 7.48 16.56
CA HIS A 206 0.24 6.90 17.92
C HIS A 206 1.41 5.99 18.35
N SER A 207 2.28 5.60 17.41
CA SER A 207 3.55 4.90 17.69
C SER A 207 4.62 5.84 18.20
#